data_AF-A0A8U0S0R9-F1
#
_entry.id   AF-A0A8U0S0R9-F1
#
_cell.length_a   1.000
_cell.length_b   1.000
_cell.length_c   1.000
_cell.angle_alpha   90.00
_cell.angle_beta   90.00
_cell.angle_gamma   90.00
#
_symmetry.space_group_name_H-M   'P 1'
#
loop_
_entity.id
_entity.type
_entity.pdbx_description
1 polymer ?
#
loop_
_entity_poly.entity_id
_entity_poly.type
_entity_poly.pdbx_seq_one_letter_code
_entity_poly.pdbx_strand_id
1 'polypeptide(L)'
;MAGHLRTPLLLLAALALTLALAVDLGPRASRKNGKSPMVGGLLDADVNEEGVQQALNFALSEYNKASNDAYHSRAMRVVRVRKQVVAGLN
;
A
#
# COMPACT_ATOMS: atom_id res chain seq x y z
N MET A 1 52.43 4.60 -15.90
CA MET A 1 51.45 3.61 -16.40
C MET A 1 50.60 3.10 -15.23
N ALA A 2 49.62 3.90 -14.76
CA ALA A 2 48.83 3.61 -13.54
C ALA A 2 47.33 3.92 -13.72
N GLY A 3 46.84 3.93 -14.97
CA GLY A 3 45.45 4.28 -15.30
C GLY A 3 44.54 3.08 -15.58
N HIS A 4 45.10 1.89 -15.77
CA HIS A 4 44.42 0.75 -16.40
C HIS A 4 43.59 -0.09 -15.42
N LEU A 5 43.90 -0.03 -14.12
CA LEU A 5 43.25 -0.83 -13.07
C LEU A 5 42.10 -0.08 -12.39
N ARG A 6 42.06 1.26 -12.48
CA ARG A 6 40.99 2.07 -11.89
C ARG A 6 39.73 2.08 -12.76
N THR A 7 39.90 2.06 -14.08
CA THR A 7 38.79 2.02 -15.03
C THR A 7 37.89 0.78 -14.89
N PRO A 8 38.40 -0.47 -14.76
CA PRO A 8 37.53 -1.62 -14.55
C PRO A 8 36.85 -1.61 -13.17
N LEU A 9 37.51 -1.09 -12.13
CA LEU A 9 36.93 -0.99 -10.78
C LEU A 9 35.76 0.00 -10.71
N LEU A 10 35.87 1.15 -11.40
CA LEU A 10 34.78 2.13 -11.46
C LEU A 10 33.57 1.58 -12.25
N LEU A 11 33.82 0.78 -13.29
CA LEU A 11 32.77 0.17 -14.09
C LEU A 11 32.01 -0.91 -13.30
N LEU A 12 32.73 -1.71 -12.50
CA LEU A 12 32.12 -2.67 -11.57
C LEU A 12 31.32 -1.98 -10.46
N ALA A 13 31.81 -0.86 -9.91
CA ALA A 13 31.09 -0.10 -8.90
C ALA A 13 29.80 0.52 -9.45
N ALA A 14 29.83 1.07 -10.66
CA ALA A 14 28.65 1.59 -11.34
C ALA A 14 27.62 0.48 -11.63
N LEU A 15 28.07 -0.70 -12.07
CA LEU A 15 27.21 -1.87 -12.28
C LEU A 15 26.57 -2.36 -10.98
N ALA A 16 27.33 -2.39 -9.87
CA ALA A 16 26.79 -2.79 -8.57
C ALA A 16 25.74 -1.80 -8.06
N LEU A 17 25.96 -0.50 -8.26
CA LEU A 17 25.02 0.55 -7.86
C LEU A 17 23.71 0.49 -8.67
N THR A 18 23.78 0.22 -9.98
CA THR A 18 22.59 0.07 -10.82
C THR A 18 21.81 -1.21 -10.49
N LEU A 19 22.49 -2.30 -10.15
CA LEU A 19 21.84 -3.53 -9.68
C LEU A 19 21.13 -3.32 -8.32
N ALA A 20 21.76 -2.59 -7.39
CA ALA A 20 21.18 -2.34 -6.06
C ALA A 20 19.89 -1.50 -6.17
N LEU A 21 19.87 -0.46 -7.00
CA LEU A 21 18.68 0.35 -7.26
C LEU A 21 17.57 -0.42 -7.99
N ALA A 22 17.90 -1.43 -8.78
CA ALA A 22 16.91 -2.27 -9.45
C ALA A 22 16.23 -3.28 -8.51
N VAL A 23 16.88 -3.67 -7.40
CA VAL A 23 16.35 -4.65 -6.45
C VAL A 23 15.22 -4.09 -5.57
N ASP A 24 15.21 -2.78 -5.28
CA ASP A 24 14.12 -2.14 -4.52
C ASP A 24 12.93 -1.69 -5.39
N LEU A 25 13.08 -1.66 -6.71
CA LEU A 25 12.03 -1.25 -7.65
C LEU A 25 11.46 -2.42 -8.47
N GLY A 26 11.59 -3.65 -7.99
CA GLY A 26 10.80 -4.75 -8.53
C GLY A 26 9.32 -4.51 -8.22
N PRO A 27 8.40 -4.49 -9.22
CA PRO A 27 6.99 -4.45 -8.91
C PRO A 27 6.67 -5.73 -8.12
N ARG A 28 6.43 -5.58 -6.81
CA ARG A 28 5.66 -6.54 -6.02
C ARG A 28 4.21 -6.48 -6.49
N ALA A 29 4.01 -6.77 -7.78
CA ALA A 29 2.72 -7.08 -8.32
C ALA A 29 2.33 -8.43 -7.72
N SER A 30 1.61 -8.37 -6.60
CA SER A 30 0.77 -9.47 -6.16
C SER A 30 0.02 -9.95 -7.40
N ARG A 31 0.39 -11.15 -7.89
CA ARG A 31 -0.15 -11.73 -9.11
C ARG A 31 -1.61 -12.11 -8.83
N LYS A 32 -2.49 -11.12 -8.88
CA LYS A 32 -3.94 -11.29 -8.74
C LYS A 32 -4.39 -12.04 -9.99
N ASN A 33 -4.70 -13.33 -9.81
CA ASN A 33 -5.21 -14.19 -10.87
C ASN A 33 -6.30 -13.47 -11.67
N GLY A 34 -6.12 -13.44 -13.00
CA GLY A 34 -6.91 -12.65 -13.96
C GLY A 34 -8.36 -13.10 -14.09
N LYS A 35 -9.17 -12.78 -13.09
CA LYS A 35 -10.64 -12.72 -13.19
C LYS A 35 -11.02 -11.26 -13.02
N SER A 36 -11.70 -10.69 -14.01
CA SER A 36 -12.25 -9.34 -13.92
C SER A 36 -13.06 -9.21 -12.64
N PRO A 37 -12.87 -8.13 -11.85
CA PRO A 37 -13.59 -7.96 -10.60
C PRO A 37 -15.09 -7.98 -10.88
N MET A 38 -15.81 -8.87 -10.19
CA MET A 38 -17.26 -8.96 -10.31
C MET A 38 -17.87 -7.69 -9.72
N VAL A 39 -18.65 -6.96 -10.52
CA VAL A 39 -19.38 -5.77 -10.03
C VAL A 39 -20.33 -6.23 -8.92
N GLY A 40 -20.32 -5.54 -7.77
CA GLY A 40 -21.06 -5.99 -6.59
C GLY A 40 -20.39 -7.10 -5.77
N GLY A 41 -19.24 -7.62 -6.17
CA GLY A 41 -18.45 -8.53 -5.33
C GLY A 41 -17.66 -7.81 -4.23
N LEU A 42 -17.38 -8.50 -3.12
CA LEU A 42 -16.43 -8.01 -2.12
C LEU A 42 -15.01 -8.08 -2.70
N LEU A 43 -14.33 -6.94 -2.69
CA LEU A 43 -12.97 -6.79 -3.16
C LEU A 43 -12.10 -6.36 -1.98
N ASP A 44 -11.01 -7.08 -1.72
CA ASP A 44 -10.01 -6.58 -0.77
C ASP A 44 -9.42 -5.26 -1.34
N ALA A 45 -9.19 -4.29 -0.44
CA ALA A 45 -8.68 -2.96 -0.76
C ALA A 45 -7.46 -2.63 0.10
N ASP A 46 -6.65 -1.66 -0.32
CA ASP A 46 -5.50 -1.23 0.45
C ASP A 46 -5.91 -0.20 1.54
N VAL A 47 -5.24 -0.26 2.69
CA VAL A 47 -5.53 0.63 3.83
C VAL A 47 -5.15 2.09 3.56
N ASN A 48 -4.23 2.32 2.61
CA ASN A 48 -3.79 3.66 2.25
C ASN A 48 -4.64 4.28 1.13
N GLU A 49 -5.65 3.57 0.62
CA GLU A 49 -6.61 4.16 -0.31
C GLU A 49 -7.35 5.31 0.38
N GLU A 50 -7.47 6.45 -0.30
CA GLU A 50 -8.09 7.67 0.26
C GLU A 50 -9.52 7.40 0.75
N GLY A 51 -10.34 6.71 -0.04
CA GLY A 51 -11.72 6.37 0.35
C GLY A 51 -11.80 5.47 1.58
N VAL A 52 -10.80 4.62 1.80
CA VAL A 52 -10.72 3.75 2.99
C VAL A 52 -10.37 4.58 4.22
N GLN A 53 -9.44 5.53 4.10
CA GLN A 53 -9.10 6.44 5.19
C GLN A 53 -10.28 7.35 5.54
N GLN A 54 -11.00 7.87 4.53
CA GLN A 54 -12.22 8.64 4.73
C GLN A 54 -13.29 7.83 5.47
N ALA A 55 -13.55 6.59 5.03
CA ALA A 55 -14.51 5.70 5.68
C ALA A 55 -14.11 5.36 7.12
N LEU A 56 -12.83 5.12 7.37
CA LEU A 56 -12.30 4.86 8.72
C LEU A 56 -12.49 6.07 9.64
N ASN A 57 -12.15 7.27 9.15
CA ASN A 57 -12.31 8.51 9.92
C ASN A 57 -13.77 8.80 10.22
N PHE A 58 -14.66 8.62 9.23
CA PHE A 58 -16.10 8.75 9.41
C PHE A 58 -16.62 7.78 10.48
N ALA A 59 -16.26 6.49 10.38
CA ALA A 59 -16.69 5.48 11.34
C ALA A 59 -16.23 5.77 12.77
N LEU A 60 -14.96 6.18 12.95
CA LEU A 60 -14.43 6.55 14.27
C LEU A 60 -15.09 7.81 14.83
N SER A 61 -15.36 8.81 13.98
CA SER A 61 -16.06 10.03 14.37
C SER A 61 -17.48 9.72 14.87
N GLU A 62 -18.26 8.98 14.10
CA GLU A 62 -19.63 8.61 14.49
C GLU A 62 -19.64 7.68 15.72
N TYR A 63 -18.69 6.76 15.84
CA TYR A 63 -18.53 5.93 17.04
C TYR A 63 -18.30 6.79 18.29
N ASN A 64 -17.35 7.71 18.24
CA ASN A 64 -17.02 8.57 19.38
C ASN A 64 -18.15 9.54 19.72
N LYS A 65 -18.91 10.00 18.73
CA LYS A 65 -20.09 10.86 18.92
C LYS A 65 -21.25 10.11 19.57
N ALA A 66 -21.44 8.85 19.22
CA ALA A 66 -22.49 8.00 19.79
C ALA A 66 -22.10 7.37 21.13
N SER A 67 -20.80 7.36 21.46
CA SER A 67 -20.29 6.82 22.71
C SER A 67 -20.48 7.81 23.86
N ASN A 68 -20.84 7.28 25.04
CA ASN A 68 -20.87 8.02 26.30
C ASN A 68 -19.59 7.83 27.13
N ASP A 69 -18.54 7.27 26.53
CA ASP A 69 -17.26 7.09 27.21
C ASP A 69 -16.62 8.45 27.56
N ALA A 70 -15.91 8.50 28.69
CA ALA A 70 -15.20 9.68 29.14
C ALA A 70 -14.03 10.05 28.20
N TYR A 71 -13.59 9.12 27.36
CA TYR A 71 -12.46 9.29 26.45
C TYR A 71 -12.82 8.93 25.00
N HIS A 72 -12.13 9.57 24.06
CA HIS A 72 -12.24 9.23 22.65
C HIS A 72 -11.46 7.95 22.32
N SER A 73 -12.11 7.07 21.57
CA SER A 73 -11.50 5.87 21.00
C SER A 73 -10.77 6.19 19.71
N ARG A 74 -9.72 5.40 19.42
CA ARG A 74 -8.94 5.47 18.18
C ARG A 74 -8.65 4.07 17.65
N ALA A 75 -8.59 3.92 16.33
CA ALA A 75 -8.20 2.65 15.72
C ALA A 75 -6.70 2.39 15.95
N MET A 76 -6.37 1.27 16.59
CA MET A 76 -4.98 0.82 16.78
C MET A 76 -4.40 0.16 15.54
N ARG A 77 -5.21 -0.65 14.86
CA ARG A 77 -4.79 -1.41 13.70
C ARG A 77 -6.00 -1.78 12.87
N VAL A 78 -5.89 -1.55 11.56
CA VAL A 78 -6.85 -2.09 10.60
C VAL A 78 -6.43 -3.52 10.25
N VAL A 79 -7.27 -4.49 10.57
CA VAL A 79 -6.97 -5.92 10.34
C VAL A 79 -7.27 -6.32 8.90
N ARG A 80 -8.33 -5.75 8.32
CA ARG A 80 -8.77 -6.06 6.97
C ARG A 80 -9.57 -4.90 6.40
N VAL A 81 -9.43 -4.68 5.10
CA VAL A 81 -10.24 -3.73 4.34
C VAL A 81 -10.86 -4.46 3.17
N ARG A 82 -12.15 -4.25 2.97
CA ARG A 82 -12.90 -4.72 1.80
C ARG A 82 -13.81 -3.62 1.34
N LYS A 83 -14.07 -3.58 0.03
CA LYS A 83 -15.02 -2.69 -0.60
C LYS A 83 -15.96 -3.43 -1.54
N GLN A 84 -17.15 -2.89 -1.73
CA GLN A 84 -18.17 -3.43 -2.63
C GLN A 84 -18.88 -2.30 -3.37
N VAL A 85 -18.94 -2.42 -4.70
CA VAL A 85 -19.66 -1.46 -5.55
C VAL A 85 -21.13 -1.86 -5.64
N VAL A 86 -22.03 -1.02 -5.13
CA VAL A 86 -23.49 -1.20 -5.14
C VAL A 86 -24.13 0.02 -5.83
N ALA A 87 -25.26 0.55 -5.34
CA ALA A 87 -25.71 1.91 -5.71
C ALA A 87 -24.76 3.02 -5.19
N GLY A 88 -23.80 2.65 -4.35
CA GLY A 88 -22.71 3.47 -3.83
C GLY A 88 -21.50 2.59 -3.51
N LEU A 89 -20.67 2.99 -2.55
CA LEU A 89 -19.54 2.20 -2.08
C LEU A 89 -19.77 1.75 -0.64
N ASN A 90 -19.67 0.45 -0.41
CA ASN A 90 -19.58 -0.16 0.91
C ASN A 90 -18.16 -0.59 1.21
#